data_AF-A0A835Y6X7-F1
#
_entry.id   AF-A0A835Y6X7-F1
#
_cell.length_a   1.000
_cell.length_b   1.000
_cell.length_c   1.000
_cell.angle_alpha   90.00
_cell.angle_beta   90.00
_cell.angle_gamma   90.00
#
_symmetry.space_group_name_H-M   'P 1'
#
loop_
_entity.id
_entity.type
_entity.pdbx_description
1 polymer ?
#
loop_
_entity_poly.entity_id
_entity_poly.type
_entity_poly.pdbx_seq_one_letter_code
_entity_poly.pdbx_strand_id
1 'polypeptide(L)'
;MLLCQRLPSAVADVRRAALPRVHLVGGHVAPSSAPALFKPSTRQLPTLQRRVRSTQSGPAGAAFETILQDAETATGSRRALRVAEEAESEDSAQMVTCRVVVPHFMTKPGQQLGISGSCASLGEWDAARAVPLEWQEGHSHVALVRVPASRLVQAKLVLLEHGKPCTMEEGEPRDLMLMPANVQQSGSAGEQPGSASASQSSMDEPLAGASRKAANPAYDYQIMCHYGNTEATQILRLPVVLPAKDFGDRRVLCKVVVMLDGLKLEPRQFPALVGSVEELGSWNAQAGVKLMRQVGGYWTRRVELPLHEGEIQCKVVICNADGTPALWEPGTSNRVLHPAPKSATGGAAAAMHIFVCRWSQPGHTPVVAVPVMHEDPGKEYVKQLDAAQREIGVMRQAVTAKSRQCQALESELAAARRAERSMRDEVTGLRNEISMLMREVENCQQSELSARQETLTLEERMNEMREHYEVQITFLESKLEEMDAAVTQLQEQARRQSPNGYVTANGNGNGNGNGHHSSSSNGHHNGNGNGNGNGNHQSEKSISRSSWR
;
A
#
# COMPACT_ATOMS: atom_id res chain seq x y z
N MET A 1 -15.86 58.18 36.65
CA MET A 1 -14.67 58.76 37.29
C MET A 1 -13.45 58.06 36.72
N LEU A 2 -12.55 58.84 36.13
CA LEU A 2 -11.28 58.43 35.51
C LEU A 2 -10.30 57.91 36.55
N LEU A 3 -9.47 56.92 36.20
CA LEU A 3 -8.01 57.07 36.34
C LEU A 3 -7.24 56.00 35.52
N CYS A 4 -6.53 56.49 34.50
CA CYS A 4 -5.49 55.79 33.76
C CYS A 4 -4.17 55.78 34.55
N GLN A 5 -3.36 54.72 34.43
CA GLN A 5 -1.89 54.73 34.56
C GLN A 5 -1.34 53.38 34.02
N ARG A 6 -0.70 53.38 32.84
CA ARG A 6 0.75 53.46 32.54
C ARG A 6 1.49 52.11 32.63
N LEU A 7 1.86 51.61 31.44
CA LEU A 7 2.83 50.54 31.15
C LEU A 7 4.28 50.99 31.43
N PRO A 8 5.22 50.03 31.50
CA PRO A 8 6.48 50.20 30.80
C PRO A 8 6.83 49.04 29.85
N SER A 9 7.47 49.44 28.76
CA SER A 9 8.09 48.65 27.69
C SER A 9 9.42 48.04 28.15
N ALA A 10 9.73 46.82 27.70
CA ALA A 10 11.08 46.27 27.73
C ALA A 10 11.38 45.51 26.42
N VAL A 11 12.47 45.93 25.78
CA VAL A 11 13.07 45.45 24.53
C VAL A 11 14.34 44.67 24.88
N ALA A 12 14.77 43.80 23.94
CA ALA A 12 16.04 43.04 23.85
C ALA A 12 15.93 41.58 24.38
N ASP A 13 16.53 40.56 23.78
CA ASP A 13 17.75 40.54 22.98
C ASP A 13 17.86 39.26 22.13
N VAL A 14 18.45 39.37 20.94
CA VAL A 14 18.66 38.28 19.97
C VAL A 14 20.07 37.71 20.15
N ARG A 15 20.20 36.39 20.43
CA ARG A 15 21.49 35.69 20.35
C ARG A 15 21.43 34.53 19.35
N ARG A 16 22.23 34.68 18.28
CA ARG A 16 22.58 33.65 17.27
C ARG A 16 23.55 32.63 17.87
N ALA A 17 23.26 31.35 17.68
CA ALA A 17 24.19 30.25 17.95
C ALA A 17 24.94 29.85 16.67
N ALA A 18 26.25 29.65 16.78
CA ALA A 18 27.14 29.21 15.71
C ALA A 18 27.29 27.67 15.70
N LEU A 19 27.38 27.08 14.50
CA LEU A 19 27.61 25.64 14.26
C LEU A 19 29.12 25.34 14.12
N PRO A 20 29.60 24.15 14.52
CA PRO A 20 30.97 23.73 14.29
C PRO A 20 31.17 23.00 12.95
N ARG A 21 32.40 23.11 12.45
CA ARG A 21 32.92 22.74 11.14
C ARG A 21 33.51 21.31 11.20
N VAL A 22 33.12 20.42 10.28
CA VAL A 22 33.66 19.04 10.19
C VAL A 22 34.75 18.97 9.12
N HIS A 23 35.92 18.45 9.50
CA HIS A 23 37.03 18.16 8.59
C HIS A 23 36.87 16.77 7.95
N LEU A 24 36.99 16.71 6.62
CA LEU A 24 37.10 15.49 5.82
C LEU A 24 38.58 15.11 5.68
N VAL A 25 38.92 13.86 5.98
CA VAL A 25 40.23 13.24 5.66
C VAL A 25 40.01 12.18 4.59
N GLY A 26 40.71 12.35 3.46
CA GLY A 26 40.75 11.41 2.34
C GLY A 26 41.73 10.26 2.57
N GLY A 27 41.47 9.13 1.92
CA GLY A 27 42.31 7.94 1.95
C GLY A 27 42.45 7.32 0.57
N HIS A 28 43.71 7.16 0.16
CA HIS A 28 44.23 6.78 -1.15
C HIS A 28 43.88 5.36 -1.63
N VAL A 29 43.85 5.23 -2.96
CA VAL A 29 43.81 3.99 -3.75
C VAL A 29 45.24 3.53 -4.07
N ALA A 30 45.50 2.21 -4.05
CA ALA A 30 46.57 1.58 -4.82
C ALA A 30 46.21 0.13 -5.22
N PRO A 31 46.79 -0.44 -6.29
CA PRO A 31 46.21 -1.55 -7.05
C PRO A 31 47.09 -2.82 -7.12
N SER A 32 46.57 -3.84 -7.83
CA SER A 32 47.29 -4.89 -8.59
C SER A 32 47.16 -6.33 -8.07
N SER A 33 46.61 -7.24 -8.91
CA SER A 33 47.37 -8.40 -9.44
C SER A 33 46.52 -9.34 -10.34
N ALA A 34 47.15 -9.70 -11.46
CA ALA A 34 47.12 -10.87 -12.37
C ALA A 34 45.85 -11.76 -12.58
N PRO A 35 45.57 -12.21 -13.83
CA PRO A 35 44.53 -13.19 -14.13
C PRO A 35 45.04 -14.63 -14.27
N ALA A 36 44.22 -15.60 -13.85
CA ALA A 36 44.43 -17.03 -14.03
C ALA A 36 43.54 -17.60 -15.15
N LEU A 37 44.12 -18.55 -15.89
CA LEU A 37 43.56 -19.39 -16.96
C LEU A 37 42.20 -20.02 -16.61
N PHE A 38 41.24 -19.99 -17.54
CA PHE A 38 40.00 -20.77 -17.47
C PHE A 38 39.72 -21.54 -18.78
N LYS A 39 39.29 -22.80 -18.61
CA LYS A 39 38.78 -23.72 -19.65
C LYS A 39 37.31 -23.39 -20.00
N PRO A 40 36.83 -23.67 -21.22
CA PRO A 40 35.45 -23.35 -21.60
C PRO A 40 34.46 -24.42 -21.11
N SER A 41 33.34 -23.96 -20.55
CA SER A 41 32.17 -24.78 -20.23
C SER A 41 30.94 -24.19 -20.92
N THR A 42 30.30 -25.04 -21.71
CA THR A 42 29.09 -24.80 -22.51
C THR A 42 27.88 -24.48 -21.62
N ARG A 43 27.12 -23.41 -21.90
CA ARG A 43 25.73 -23.28 -21.43
C ARG A 43 24.84 -22.34 -22.24
N GLN A 44 23.58 -22.75 -22.30
CA GLN A 44 22.41 -22.24 -23.03
C GLN A 44 21.86 -20.92 -22.46
N LEU A 45 21.23 -20.14 -23.34
CA LEU A 45 20.55 -18.86 -23.09
C LEU A 45 19.05 -19.03 -22.78
N PRO A 46 18.46 -18.20 -21.89
CA PRO A 46 17.01 -18.02 -21.79
C PRO A 46 16.54 -16.68 -22.38
N THR A 47 15.34 -16.70 -22.96
CA THR A 47 14.66 -15.60 -23.65
C THR A 47 13.75 -14.82 -22.70
N LEU A 48 13.84 -13.48 -22.70
CA LEU A 48 12.96 -12.56 -21.95
C LEU A 48 11.91 -11.94 -22.87
N GLN A 49 10.62 -12.05 -22.50
CA GLN A 49 9.50 -11.38 -23.17
C GLN A 49 9.10 -10.08 -22.45
N ARG A 50 9.00 -9.01 -23.25
CA ARG A 50 8.58 -7.66 -22.86
C ARG A 50 7.12 -7.44 -23.29
N ARG A 51 6.26 -6.99 -22.37
CA ARG A 51 4.81 -6.75 -22.60
C ARG A 51 4.52 -5.25 -22.66
N VAL A 52 3.85 -4.80 -23.72
CA VAL A 52 3.29 -3.44 -23.86
C VAL A 52 1.76 -3.55 -23.90
N ARG A 53 1.05 -2.69 -23.16
CA ARG A 53 -0.43 -2.57 -23.14
C ARG A 53 -0.85 -1.34 -23.94
N SER A 54 -1.88 -1.49 -24.78
CA SER A 54 -2.60 -0.40 -25.46
C SER A 54 -4.03 -0.29 -24.92
N THR A 55 -4.45 0.93 -24.61
CA THR A 55 -5.81 1.34 -24.27
C THR A 55 -6.57 1.76 -25.52
N GLN A 56 -7.83 1.35 -25.66
CA GLN A 56 -8.76 1.91 -26.65
C GLN A 56 -10.05 2.38 -25.96
N SER A 57 -10.41 3.62 -26.29
CA SER A 57 -11.65 4.32 -26.00
C SER A 57 -12.59 4.23 -27.21
N GLY A 58 -13.90 4.15 -26.98
CA GLY A 58 -14.93 4.34 -27.99
C GLY A 58 -16.25 4.87 -27.39
N PRO A 59 -17.10 5.57 -28.16
CA PRO A 59 -17.97 6.62 -27.66
C PRO A 59 -19.49 6.32 -27.73
N ALA A 60 -20.24 7.34 -27.31
CA ALA A 60 -21.67 7.42 -27.01
C ALA A 60 -22.67 7.12 -28.14
N GLY A 61 -23.88 6.75 -27.73
CA GLY A 61 -25.13 6.77 -28.52
C GLY A 61 -26.35 6.69 -27.60
N ALA A 62 -27.33 7.56 -27.83
CA ALA A 62 -28.42 7.90 -26.93
C ALA A 62 -29.74 7.14 -27.16
N ALA A 63 -30.66 7.35 -26.21
CA ALA A 63 -32.12 7.24 -26.26
C ALA A 63 -32.79 5.86 -26.12
N PHE A 64 -33.45 5.64 -24.97
CA PHE A 64 -34.86 5.22 -24.94
C PHE A 64 -35.51 5.54 -23.59
N GLU A 65 -36.80 5.86 -23.66
CA GLU A 65 -37.65 6.50 -22.66
C GLU A 65 -38.48 5.47 -21.86
N THR A 66 -38.73 5.80 -20.59
CA THR A 66 -39.93 5.51 -19.77
C THR A 66 -40.14 4.12 -19.12
N ILE A 67 -40.64 4.21 -17.87
CA ILE A 67 -41.43 3.24 -17.05
C ILE A 67 -40.65 2.47 -15.96
N LEU A 68 -40.64 3.00 -14.73
CA LEU A 68 -41.13 2.36 -13.48
C LEU A 68 -40.70 3.15 -12.22
N GLN A 69 -41.68 3.81 -11.60
CA GLN A 69 -41.67 4.18 -10.18
C GLN A 69 -42.06 2.96 -9.34
N ASP A 70 -41.71 3.00 -8.05
CA ASP A 70 -42.08 2.09 -6.95
C ASP A 70 -41.10 0.96 -6.61
N ALA A 71 -40.02 1.29 -5.88
CA ALA A 71 -39.25 0.33 -5.08
C ALA A 71 -38.37 1.00 -3.98
N GLU A 72 -38.94 1.85 -3.11
CA GLU A 72 -38.25 2.31 -1.89
C GLU A 72 -39.10 2.01 -0.64
N THR A 73 -39.16 0.75 -0.23
CA THR A 73 -39.63 0.38 1.13
C THR A 73 -39.12 -0.98 1.63
N ALA A 74 -38.06 -1.56 1.04
CA ALA A 74 -37.65 -2.95 1.32
C ALA A 74 -36.17 -3.13 1.69
N THR A 75 -35.49 -2.10 2.23
CA THR A 75 -34.08 -2.19 2.66
C THR A 75 -33.88 -2.38 4.16
N GLY A 76 -34.93 -2.31 4.99
CA GLY A 76 -34.83 -2.50 6.45
C GLY A 76 -34.88 -3.95 6.96
N SER A 77 -35.36 -4.91 6.16
CA SER A 77 -35.79 -6.23 6.70
C SER A 77 -34.79 -7.39 6.49
N ARG A 78 -33.70 -7.19 5.75
CA ARG A 78 -32.73 -8.28 5.45
C ARG A 78 -31.65 -8.50 6.51
N ARG A 79 -31.58 -7.68 7.57
CA ARG A 79 -30.61 -7.86 8.67
C ARG A 79 -31.14 -8.73 9.82
N ALA A 80 -32.45 -8.94 9.91
CA ALA A 80 -33.08 -9.77 10.95
C ALA A 80 -32.94 -11.29 10.72
N LEU A 81 -32.71 -11.74 9.48
CA LEU A 81 -32.75 -13.16 9.11
C LEU A 81 -31.43 -13.93 9.26
N ARG A 82 -30.33 -13.27 9.67
CA ARG A 82 -29.05 -13.95 10.00
C ARG A 82 -28.81 -14.14 11.51
N VAL A 83 -29.71 -13.67 12.37
CA VAL A 83 -29.57 -13.79 13.83
C VAL A 83 -30.17 -15.11 14.36
N ALA A 84 -31.02 -15.78 13.58
CA ALA A 84 -31.72 -16.98 14.03
C ALA A 84 -30.89 -18.27 14.01
N GLU A 85 -29.75 -18.32 13.31
CA GLU A 85 -28.96 -19.55 13.13
C GLU A 85 -27.84 -19.72 14.19
N GLU A 86 -27.65 -18.76 15.10
CA GLU A 86 -26.70 -18.84 16.24
C GLU A 86 -27.38 -19.24 17.57
N ALA A 87 -28.63 -19.74 17.54
CA ALA A 87 -29.39 -20.12 18.72
C ALA A 87 -28.87 -21.40 19.43
N GLU A 88 -27.86 -22.08 18.90
CA GLU A 88 -27.34 -23.30 19.52
C GLU A 88 -26.25 -23.00 20.57
N SER A 89 -26.63 -23.23 21.84
CA SER A 89 -25.87 -23.10 23.07
C SER A 89 -25.59 -21.66 23.56
N GLU A 90 -26.64 -20.93 23.94
CA GLU A 90 -26.51 -19.76 24.83
C GLU A 90 -25.87 -20.10 26.19
N ASP A 91 -25.97 -21.36 26.61
CA ASP A 91 -25.59 -21.81 27.96
C ASP A 91 -24.07 -21.84 28.20
N SER A 92 -23.26 -21.70 27.15
CA SER A 92 -21.79 -21.70 27.25
C SER A 92 -21.15 -20.32 27.02
N ALA A 93 -21.92 -19.27 26.75
CA ALA A 93 -21.36 -17.94 26.55
C ALA A 93 -20.82 -17.39 27.88
N GLN A 94 -19.55 -16.97 27.89
CA GLN A 94 -18.97 -16.33 29.07
C GLN A 94 -19.73 -15.03 29.37
N MET A 95 -20.33 -14.94 30.55
CA MET A 95 -21.08 -13.75 30.97
C MET A 95 -20.15 -12.75 31.65
N VAL A 96 -20.30 -11.47 31.34
CA VAL A 96 -19.63 -10.35 32.05
C VAL A 96 -20.65 -9.56 32.86
N THR A 97 -20.21 -9.00 33.97
CA THR A 97 -21.05 -8.17 34.84
C THR A 97 -20.88 -6.70 34.46
N CYS A 98 -21.97 -6.02 34.16
CA CYS A 98 -21.99 -4.64 33.73
C CYS A 98 -22.79 -3.78 34.70
N ARG A 99 -22.22 -2.64 35.09
CA ARG A 99 -22.93 -1.57 35.78
C ARG A 99 -23.47 -0.58 34.75
N VAL A 100 -24.78 -0.63 34.51
CA VAL A 100 -25.47 0.32 33.64
C VAL A 100 -25.81 1.57 34.44
N VAL A 101 -25.46 2.74 33.91
CA VAL A 101 -25.70 4.05 34.53
C VAL A 101 -26.40 4.94 33.50
N VAL A 102 -27.56 5.49 33.87
CA VAL A 102 -28.28 6.48 33.06
C VAL A 102 -28.30 7.79 33.81
N PRO A 103 -27.38 8.73 33.52
CA PRO A 103 -27.38 10.04 34.15
C PRO A 103 -28.49 10.91 33.56
N HIS A 104 -29.00 11.85 34.36
CA HIS A 104 -29.88 12.94 33.92
C HIS A 104 -31.25 12.55 33.40
N PHE A 105 -31.82 11.45 33.88
CA PHE A 105 -33.17 11.07 33.47
C PHE A 105 -34.15 11.32 34.62
N MET A 106 -34.98 12.36 34.48
CA MET A 106 -35.99 12.70 35.48
C MET A 106 -37.23 11.83 35.30
N THR A 107 -37.49 10.95 36.26
CA THR A 107 -38.74 10.20 36.36
C THR A 107 -39.76 10.96 37.21
N LYS A 108 -41.05 10.83 36.87
CA LYS A 108 -42.15 11.29 37.73
C LYS A 108 -42.41 10.26 38.85
N PRO A 109 -43.11 10.64 39.95
CA PRO A 109 -43.58 9.65 40.92
C PRO A 109 -44.36 8.52 40.24
N GLY A 110 -44.06 7.27 40.60
CA GLY A 110 -44.64 6.08 39.97
C GLY A 110 -43.94 5.61 38.69
N GLN A 111 -43.02 6.41 38.13
CA GLN A 111 -42.19 6.00 36.99
C GLN A 111 -40.84 5.43 37.42
N GLN A 112 -40.36 4.44 36.70
CA GLN A 112 -39.05 3.80 36.88
C GLN A 112 -38.40 3.57 35.51
N LEU A 113 -37.09 3.69 35.43
CA LEU A 113 -36.35 3.33 34.22
C LEU A 113 -35.92 1.86 34.28
N GLY A 114 -36.00 1.16 33.15
CA GLY A 114 -35.53 -0.20 32.95
C GLY A 114 -34.62 -0.31 31.73
N ILE A 115 -33.92 -1.43 31.58
CA ILE A 115 -33.17 -1.78 30.37
C ILE A 115 -33.66 -3.12 29.83
N SER A 116 -34.04 -3.15 28.57
CA SER A 116 -34.43 -4.36 27.83
C SER A 116 -33.46 -4.57 26.67
N GLY A 117 -33.23 -5.81 26.25
CA GLY A 117 -32.27 -6.10 25.19
C GLY A 117 -32.42 -7.49 24.58
N SER A 118 -31.58 -7.79 23.60
CA SER A 118 -31.69 -8.97 22.75
C SER A 118 -31.36 -10.30 23.43
N CYS A 119 -30.87 -10.30 24.67
CA CYS A 119 -30.52 -11.52 25.41
C CYS A 119 -31.47 -11.78 26.59
N ALA A 120 -31.54 -13.05 27.02
CA ALA A 120 -32.36 -13.52 28.13
C ALA A 120 -32.21 -12.70 29.42
N SER A 121 -30.97 -12.33 29.77
CA SER A 121 -30.66 -11.55 30.98
C SER A 121 -31.12 -10.08 30.91
N LEU A 122 -31.46 -9.59 29.71
CA LEU A 122 -32.08 -8.28 29.48
C LEU A 122 -33.53 -8.41 29.00
N GLY A 123 -34.15 -9.58 29.14
CA GLY A 123 -35.58 -9.78 28.88
C GLY A 123 -35.97 -9.97 27.41
N GLU A 124 -35.05 -10.20 26.48
CA GLU A 124 -35.34 -10.56 25.07
C GLU A 124 -36.30 -9.59 24.36
N TRP A 125 -36.07 -8.29 24.53
CA TRP A 125 -36.95 -7.22 24.03
C TRP A 125 -38.36 -7.18 24.63
N ASP A 126 -38.70 -8.06 25.56
CA ASP A 126 -39.91 -7.95 26.35
C ASP A 126 -39.74 -6.85 27.39
N ALA A 127 -40.45 -5.74 27.17
CA ALA A 127 -40.42 -4.58 28.04
C ALA A 127 -40.93 -4.90 29.45
N ALA A 128 -41.83 -5.87 29.61
CA ALA A 128 -42.32 -6.31 30.93
C ALA A 128 -41.26 -7.09 31.71
N ARG A 129 -40.27 -7.65 31.01
CA ARG A 129 -39.09 -8.34 31.58
C ARG A 129 -37.84 -7.44 31.61
N ALA A 130 -37.98 -6.14 31.34
CA ALA A 130 -36.87 -5.20 31.41
C ALA A 130 -36.27 -5.20 32.83
N VAL A 131 -34.94 -5.14 32.92
CA VAL A 131 -34.26 -5.07 34.22
C VAL A 131 -34.46 -3.67 34.80
N PRO A 132 -35.08 -3.52 35.98
CA PRO A 132 -35.32 -2.21 36.58
C PRO A 132 -34.00 -1.57 37.04
N LEU A 133 -33.85 -0.28 36.78
CA LEU A 133 -32.77 0.54 37.32
C LEU A 133 -33.24 1.21 38.62
N GLU A 134 -32.33 1.28 39.59
CA GLU A 134 -32.52 1.95 40.87
C GLU A 134 -32.25 3.44 40.72
N TRP A 135 -33.17 4.27 41.20
CA TRP A 135 -32.98 5.72 41.23
C TRP A 135 -31.96 6.10 42.32
N GLN A 136 -31.05 6.99 41.96
CA GLN A 136 -30.06 7.59 42.84
C GLN A 136 -30.17 9.12 42.78
N GLU A 137 -29.61 9.78 43.80
CA GLU A 137 -29.56 11.23 43.89
C GLU A 137 -28.98 11.87 42.62
N GLY A 138 -29.52 13.02 42.22
CA GLY A 138 -29.13 13.70 40.99
C GLY A 138 -29.74 13.12 39.71
N HIS A 139 -30.87 12.40 39.83
CA HIS A 139 -31.60 11.80 38.69
C HIS A 139 -30.75 10.81 37.88
N SER A 140 -29.90 10.06 38.59
CA SER A 140 -29.11 8.97 38.03
C SER A 140 -29.81 7.65 38.28
N HIS A 141 -29.89 6.78 37.27
CA HIS A 141 -30.47 5.45 37.42
C HIS A 141 -29.37 4.39 37.23
N VAL A 142 -29.33 3.37 38.07
CA VAL A 142 -28.25 2.38 38.09
C VAL A 142 -28.79 0.95 38.15
N ALA A 143 -28.23 0.05 37.36
CA ALA A 143 -28.47 -1.40 37.49
C ALA A 143 -27.18 -2.20 37.33
N LEU A 144 -27.12 -3.36 37.96
CA LEU A 144 -26.12 -4.39 37.69
C LEU A 144 -26.78 -5.46 36.82
N VAL A 145 -26.25 -5.67 35.62
CA VAL A 145 -26.75 -6.65 34.65
C VAL A 145 -25.62 -7.60 34.26
N ARG A 146 -25.97 -8.83 33.88
CA ARG A 146 -25.02 -9.77 33.28
C ARG A 146 -25.31 -9.85 31.80
N VAL A 147 -24.28 -9.73 30.97
CA VAL A 147 -24.41 -9.68 29.51
C VAL A 147 -23.45 -10.70 28.91
N PRO A 148 -23.84 -11.47 27.88
CA PRO A 148 -22.92 -12.38 27.21
C PRO A 148 -21.77 -11.60 26.57
N ALA A 149 -20.54 -12.07 26.81
CA ALA A 149 -19.35 -11.55 26.17
C ALA A 149 -19.12 -12.19 24.80
N SER A 150 -18.29 -11.54 23.98
CA SER A 150 -17.96 -11.92 22.61
C SER A 150 -19.17 -12.04 21.66
N ARG A 151 -20.33 -11.51 22.06
CA ARG A 151 -21.55 -11.44 21.25
C ARG A 151 -22.02 -10.00 21.17
N LEU A 152 -22.64 -9.67 20.04
CA LEU A 152 -23.34 -8.39 19.88
C LEU A 152 -24.65 -8.48 20.66
N VAL A 153 -24.77 -7.68 21.73
CA VAL A 153 -26.01 -7.54 22.48
C VAL A 153 -26.61 -6.20 22.16
N GLN A 154 -27.86 -6.19 21.74
CA GLN A 154 -28.59 -4.96 21.49
C GLN A 154 -29.43 -4.60 22.72
N ALA A 155 -29.47 -3.33 23.12
CA ALA A 155 -30.23 -2.90 24.29
C ALA A 155 -30.93 -1.56 24.07
N LYS A 156 -32.06 -1.36 24.76
CA LYS A 156 -32.81 -0.11 24.85
C LYS A 156 -33.27 0.16 26.27
N LEU A 157 -33.34 1.43 26.62
CA LEU A 157 -33.99 1.89 27.85
C LEU A 157 -35.52 1.88 27.70
N VAL A 158 -36.21 1.53 28.78
CA VAL A 158 -37.66 1.42 28.85
C VAL A 158 -38.15 2.23 30.06
N LEU A 159 -39.14 3.09 29.86
CA LEU A 159 -39.85 3.76 30.94
C LEU A 159 -41.00 2.86 31.41
N LEU A 160 -40.96 2.49 32.68
CA LEU A 160 -42.00 1.73 33.38
C LEU A 160 -42.85 2.71 34.19
N GLU A 161 -44.17 2.52 34.21
CA GLU A 161 -45.13 3.26 35.02
C GLU A 161 -45.93 2.26 35.86
N HIS A 162 -45.77 2.33 37.18
CA HIS A 162 -46.32 1.35 38.13
C HIS A 162 -45.92 -0.10 37.79
N GLY A 163 -44.67 -0.29 37.36
CA GLY A 163 -44.11 -1.59 36.97
C GLY A 163 -44.56 -2.11 35.59
N LYS A 164 -45.41 -1.36 34.86
CA LYS A 164 -45.84 -1.72 33.50
C LYS A 164 -45.08 -0.89 32.47
N PRO A 165 -44.68 -1.46 31.32
CA PRO A 165 -44.06 -0.70 30.24
C PRO A 165 -44.95 0.44 29.76
N CYS A 166 -44.41 1.65 29.74
CA CYS A 166 -45.09 2.85 29.26
C CYS A 166 -44.52 3.26 27.90
N THR A 167 -43.21 3.51 27.82
CA THR A 167 -42.54 3.89 26.57
C THR A 167 -41.16 3.25 26.47
N MET A 168 -40.70 2.99 25.24
CA MET A 168 -39.33 2.57 24.95
C MET A 168 -38.56 3.76 24.38
N GLU A 169 -37.26 3.86 24.65
CA GLU A 169 -36.47 4.95 24.10
C GLU A 169 -36.47 4.98 22.56
N GLU A 170 -36.50 6.19 22.02
CA GLU A 170 -36.45 6.43 20.58
C GLU A 170 -35.05 6.16 20.01
N GLY A 171 -34.98 5.87 18.71
CA GLY A 171 -33.75 5.60 17.97
C GLY A 171 -33.43 4.11 17.79
N GLU A 172 -32.29 3.83 17.15
CA GLU A 172 -31.80 2.46 16.94
C GLU A 172 -31.31 1.83 18.26
N PRO A 173 -31.45 0.50 18.45
CA PRO A 173 -30.85 -0.21 19.58
C PRO A 173 -29.38 0.12 19.81
N ARG A 174 -28.95 0.10 21.08
CA ARG A 174 -27.55 0.24 21.47
C ARG A 174 -26.81 -1.06 21.19
N ASP A 175 -25.80 -1.02 20.36
CA ASP A 175 -24.92 -2.16 20.07
C ASP A 175 -23.85 -2.30 21.16
N LEU A 176 -24.00 -3.29 22.03
CA LEU A 176 -23.06 -3.63 23.10
C LEU A 176 -22.23 -4.85 22.69
N MET A 177 -20.97 -4.60 22.31
CA MET A 177 -20.00 -5.66 22.06
C MET A 177 -18.98 -5.69 23.19
N LEU A 178 -19.17 -6.61 24.13
CA LEU A 178 -18.33 -6.74 25.32
C LEU A 178 -17.34 -7.88 25.13
N MET A 179 -16.11 -7.70 25.59
CA MET A 179 -15.11 -8.75 25.54
C MET A 179 -15.13 -9.48 26.88
N PRO A 180 -14.81 -10.78 26.92
CA PRO A 180 -14.62 -11.47 28.18
C PRO A 180 -13.53 -10.73 28.96
N ALA A 181 -13.70 -10.65 30.28
CA ALA A 181 -12.56 -10.35 31.12
C ALA A 181 -11.55 -11.46 30.82
N ASN A 182 -10.54 -11.17 29.98
CA ASN A 182 -9.36 -12.01 29.88
C ASN A 182 -8.97 -12.23 31.33
N VAL A 183 -9.21 -13.44 31.83
CA VAL A 183 -8.68 -13.90 33.10
C VAL A 183 -7.21 -13.61 32.93
N GLN A 184 -6.75 -12.49 33.50
CA GLN A 184 -5.35 -12.11 33.46
C GLN A 184 -4.68 -13.37 33.92
N GLN A 185 -3.97 -14.03 32.98
CA GLN A 185 -3.40 -15.37 33.13
C GLN A 185 -3.03 -15.46 34.58
N SER A 186 -3.81 -16.23 35.36
CA SER A 186 -3.54 -16.44 36.76
C SER A 186 -2.10 -16.86 36.75
N GLY A 187 -1.22 -15.90 37.06
CA GLY A 187 0.20 -16.07 36.90
C GLY A 187 0.44 -17.23 37.81
N SER A 188 0.69 -18.39 37.20
CA SER A 188 1.16 -19.56 37.90
C SER A 188 2.45 -19.06 38.49
N ALA A 189 2.36 -18.52 39.71
CA ALA A 189 3.47 -18.40 40.62
C ALA A 189 4.05 -19.80 40.55
N GLY A 190 5.20 -19.91 39.88
CA GLY A 190 5.84 -21.18 39.68
C GLY A 190 6.01 -21.77 41.06
N GLU A 191 5.17 -22.76 41.39
CA GLU A 191 5.54 -23.78 42.34
C GLU A 191 6.79 -24.40 41.74
N GLN A 192 7.95 -23.89 42.16
CA GLN A 192 9.18 -24.63 42.06
C GLN A 192 8.93 -25.95 42.80
N PRO A 193 9.14 -27.11 42.17
CA PRO A 193 9.13 -28.38 42.88
C PRO A 193 10.42 -28.44 43.73
N GLY A 194 10.36 -27.84 44.92
CA GLY A 194 11.44 -27.79 45.89
C GLY A 194 11.20 -28.77 47.03
N SER A 195 11.78 -29.96 46.88
CA SER A 195 12.30 -30.86 47.93
C SER A 195 11.50 -31.04 49.23
N ALA A 196 11.04 -32.27 49.42
CA ALA A 196 10.65 -32.83 50.70
C ALA A 196 11.72 -32.61 51.79
N SER A 197 11.34 -31.98 52.90
CA SER A 197 11.92 -32.30 54.20
C SER A 197 10.84 -32.21 55.26
N ALA A 198 10.62 -33.35 55.92
CA ALA A 198 9.66 -33.52 56.99
C ALA A 198 10.19 -32.90 58.28
N SER A 199 9.36 -32.15 58.98
CA SER A 199 9.39 -32.12 60.45
C SER A 199 8.02 -31.71 61.00
N GLN A 200 7.51 -32.58 61.86
CA GLN A 200 6.28 -32.47 62.63
C GLN A 200 6.51 -31.64 63.89
N SER A 201 5.56 -30.76 64.24
CA SER A 201 5.11 -30.42 65.61
C SER A 201 4.15 -29.22 65.54
N SER A 202 2.84 -29.41 65.68
CA SER A 202 2.05 -29.27 66.92
C SER A 202 1.81 -27.83 67.38
N MET A 203 0.55 -27.38 67.32
CA MET A 203 -0.30 -26.96 68.46
C MET A 203 -1.41 -26.02 67.97
N ASP A 204 -2.60 -26.33 68.45
CA ASP A 204 -3.88 -25.67 68.22
C ASP A 204 -3.90 -24.18 68.61
N GLU A 205 -4.47 -23.34 67.73
CA GLU A 205 -5.11 -22.08 68.14
C GLU A 205 -6.39 -21.84 67.32
N PRO A 206 -7.52 -21.49 67.95
CA PRO A 206 -8.79 -21.29 67.26
C PRO A 206 -8.83 -19.90 66.61
N LEU A 207 -8.66 -19.87 65.29
CA LEU A 207 -8.81 -18.68 64.45
C LEU A 207 -10.22 -18.09 64.53
N ALA A 208 -10.30 -16.90 65.12
CA ALA A 208 -11.44 -16.01 65.05
C ALA A 208 -11.81 -15.74 63.58
N GLY A 209 -13.08 -15.94 63.25
CA GLY A 209 -13.65 -15.69 61.93
C GLY A 209 -13.51 -14.22 61.52
N ALA A 210 -12.42 -13.91 60.81
CA ALA A 210 -12.30 -12.68 60.05
C ALA A 210 -13.31 -12.74 58.90
N SER A 211 -14.50 -12.18 59.14
CA SER A 211 -15.47 -11.81 58.12
C SER A 211 -14.71 -11.13 56.98
N ARG A 212 -14.53 -11.86 55.87
CA ARG A 212 -13.99 -11.30 54.62
C ARG A 212 -14.97 -10.24 54.18
N LYS A 213 -14.71 -9.01 54.63
CA LYS A 213 -15.40 -7.77 54.28
C LYS A 213 -15.67 -7.84 52.78
N ALA A 214 -16.95 -7.95 52.42
CA ALA A 214 -17.40 -8.21 51.06
C ALA A 214 -16.61 -7.34 50.09
N ALA A 215 -15.70 -7.98 49.33
CA ALA A 215 -14.92 -7.29 48.32
C ALA A 215 -15.92 -6.66 47.37
N ASN A 216 -15.70 -5.38 47.07
CA ASN A 216 -16.51 -4.57 46.16
C ASN A 216 -16.99 -5.42 44.98
N PRO A 217 -18.29 -5.45 44.62
CA PRO A 217 -18.76 -6.30 43.54
C PRO A 217 -17.94 -5.94 42.29
N ALA A 218 -17.06 -6.84 41.87
CA ALA A 218 -16.17 -6.61 40.76
C ALA A 218 -17.03 -6.71 39.49
N TYR A 219 -17.54 -5.57 39.02
CA TYR A 219 -18.15 -5.49 37.70
C TYR A 219 -17.06 -5.23 36.66
N ASP A 220 -17.16 -5.95 35.54
CA ASP A 220 -16.17 -5.93 34.45
C ASP A 220 -16.30 -4.69 33.57
N TYR A 221 -17.52 -4.14 33.49
CA TYR A 221 -17.84 -3.01 32.63
C TYR A 221 -18.72 -1.98 33.33
N GLN A 222 -18.53 -0.71 33.00
CA GLN A 222 -19.50 0.35 33.27
C GLN A 222 -20.03 0.89 31.94
N ILE A 223 -21.34 0.79 31.76
CA ILE A 223 -22.04 1.22 30.55
C ILE A 223 -22.84 2.46 30.90
N MET A 224 -22.47 3.61 30.34
CA MET A 224 -23.20 4.86 30.51
C MET A 224 -24.12 5.07 29.32
N CYS A 225 -25.42 5.04 29.56
CA CYS A 225 -26.46 5.22 28.55
C CYS A 225 -27.14 6.58 28.73
N HIS A 226 -27.46 7.27 27.65
CA HIS A 226 -28.20 8.54 27.70
C HIS A 226 -29.58 8.34 27.08
N TYR A 227 -30.65 8.49 27.87
CA TYR A 227 -32.01 8.27 27.39
C TYR A 227 -32.33 9.14 26.16
N GLY A 228 -32.84 8.51 25.10
CA GLY A 228 -33.17 9.17 23.84
C GLY A 228 -31.97 9.49 22.93
N ASN A 229 -30.75 9.15 23.36
CA ASN A 229 -29.56 9.21 22.52
C ASN A 229 -28.80 7.88 22.60
N THR A 230 -29.17 6.96 21.71
CA THR A 230 -28.62 5.59 21.69
C THR A 230 -27.17 5.56 21.22
N GLU A 231 -26.78 6.48 20.35
CA GLU A 231 -25.41 6.62 19.86
C GLU A 231 -24.43 7.16 20.90
N ALA A 232 -24.91 7.88 21.93
CA ALA A 232 -24.07 8.43 22.99
C ALA A 232 -23.63 7.40 24.06
N THR A 233 -23.87 6.11 23.84
CA THR A 233 -23.49 5.04 24.79
C THR A 233 -21.99 5.00 24.99
N GLN A 234 -21.53 5.05 26.25
CA GLN A 234 -20.12 4.88 26.58
C GLN A 234 -19.91 3.60 27.35
N ILE A 235 -19.06 2.73 26.81
CA ILE A 235 -18.68 1.47 27.46
C ILE A 235 -17.26 1.63 28.00
N LEU A 236 -17.09 1.38 29.29
CA LEU A 236 -15.81 1.44 29.97
C LEU A 236 -15.51 0.08 30.57
N ARG A 237 -14.39 -0.52 30.17
CA ARG A 237 -13.88 -1.74 30.80
C ARG A 237 -13.23 -1.39 32.13
N LEU A 238 -13.43 -2.24 33.13
CA LEU A 238 -12.92 -2.06 34.47
C LEU A 238 -11.98 -3.19 34.90
N PRO A 239 -11.00 -2.88 35.77
CA PRO A 239 -10.60 -1.53 36.19
C PRO A 239 -10.01 -0.72 35.03
N VAL A 240 -10.15 0.62 35.06
CA VAL A 240 -9.51 1.46 34.05
C VAL A 240 -8.01 1.47 34.34
N VAL A 241 -7.24 0.85 33.47
CA VAL A 241 -5.79 0.79 33.61
C VAL A 241 -5.19 2.08 33.04
N LEU A 242 -4.57 2.89 33.91
CA LEU A 242 -3.83 4.09 33.52
C LEU A 242 -2.32 3.82 33.56
N PRO A 243 -1.52 4.52 32.76
CA PRO A 243 -0.06 4.47 32.89
C PRO A 243 0.39 4.82 34.31
N ALA A 244 1.60 4.40 34.66
CA ALA A 244 2.21 4.75 35.94
C ALA A 244 2.24 6.28 36.06
N LYS A 245 1.76 6.80 37.20
CA LYS A 245 1.75 8.22 37.51
C LYS A 245 2.83 8.50 38.55
N ASP A 246 3.56 9.60 38.39
CA ASP A 246 4.51 10.04 39.40
C ASP A 246 3.77 10.32 40.71
N PHE A 247 4.19 9.64 41.78
CA PHE A 247 3.51 9.65 43.10
C PHE A 247 3.42 11.03 43.78
N GLY A 248 4.01 12.07 43.19
CA GLY A 248 3.93 13.45 43.68
C GLY A 248 2.77 14.27 43.10
N ASP A 249 2.17 13.85 41.99
CA ASP A 249 1.12 14.63 41.34
C ASP A 249 -0.26 14.30 41.91
N ARG A 250 -0.86 15.27 42.61
CA ARG A 250 -2.20 15.17 43.23
C ARG A 250 -3.34 15.33 42.23
N ARG A 251 -3.05 15.61 40.96
CA ARG A 251 -4.08 15.76 39.94
C ARG A 251 -4.79 14.43 39.69
N VAL A 252 -6.11 14.52 39.55
CA VAL A 252 -6.97 13.37 39.28
C VAL A 252 -7.32 13.36 37.79
N LEU A 253 -7.18 12.21 37.14
CA LEU A 253 -7.60 12.08 35.75
C LEU A 253 -9.13 12.19 35.68
N CYS A 254 -9.58 13.15 34.88
CA CYS A 254 -10.99 13.41 34.64
C CYS A 254 -11.29 13.21 33.16
N LYS A 255 -12.47 12.64 32.85
CA LYS A 255 -13.03 12.63 31.51
C LYS A 255 -14.23 13.55 31.50
N VAL A 256 -14.20 14.58 30.67
CA VAL A 256 -15.37 15.44 30.48
C VAL A 256 -16.09 14.99 29.22
N VAL A 257 -17.40 14.82 29.34
CA VAL A 257 -18.33 14.46 28.29
C VAL A 257 -19.31 15.62 28.16
N VAL A 258 -19.39 16.24 27.00
CA VAL A 258 -20.28 17.36 26.75
C VAL A 258 -21.29 16.98 25.67
N MET A 259 -22.58 17.09 26.01
CA MET A 259 -23.70 16.94 25.08
C MET A 259 -24.19 18.32 24.67
N LEU A 260 -24.13 18.61 23.37
CA LEU A 260 -24.55 19.89 22.79
C LEU A 260 -25.96 19.77 22.19
N ASP A 261 -26.90 19.27 22.99
CA ASP A 261 -28.26 18.95 22.51
C ASP A 261 -28.91 20.15 21.82
N GLY A 262 -29.34 19.97 20.57
CA GLY A 262 -29.99 21.00 19.76
C GLY A 262 -29.08 22.11 19.23
N LEU A 263 -27.79 22.14 19.59
CA LEU A 263 -26.86 23.16 19.13
C LEU A 263 -26.18 22.73 17.82
N LYS A 264 -26.50 23.42 16.72
CA LYS A 264 -25.82 23.26 15.43
C LYS A 264 -24.55 24.10 15.43
N LEU A 265 -23.40 23.44 15.37
CA LEU A 265 -22.11 24.13 15.22
C LEU A 265 -21.89 24.48 13.75
N GLU A 266 -21.34 25.66 13.49
CA GLU A 266 -20.86 26.02 12.16
C GLU A 266 -19.64 25.19 11.77
N PRO A 267 -19.34 25.03 10.47
CA PRO A 267 -18.12 24.37 10.05
C PRO A 267 -16.90 24.96 10.74
N ARG A 268 -16.02 24.08 11.25
CA ARG A 268 -14.76 24.41 11.94
C ARG A 268 -14.91 24.99 13.35
N GLN A 269 -16.14 25.25 13.84
CA GLN A 269 -16.34 25.51 15.25
C GLN A 269 -16.10 24.24 16.08
N PHE A 270 -15.69 24.43 17.34
CA PHE A 270 -15.51 23.34 18.29
C PHE A 270 -15.79 23.80 19.71
N PRO A 271 -16.35 22.94 20.58
CA PRO A 271 -16.46 23.24 22.00
C PRO A 271 -15.11 23.07 22.69
N ALA A 272 -14.78 24.01 23.57
CA ALA A 272 -13.67 23.97 24.51
C ALA A 272 -14.22 24.05 25.94
N LEU A 273 -13.55 23.40 26.88
CA LEU A 273 -13.83 23.54 28.31
C LEU A 273 -12.84 24.55 28.91
N VAL A 274 -13.38 25.62 29.47
CA VAL A 274 -12.59 26.66 30.16
C VAL A 274 -12.95 26.71 31.63
N GLY A 275 -12.04 27.12 32.50
CA GLY A 275 -12.33 27.15 33.93
C GLY A 275 -11.32 27.93 34.77
N SER A 276 -11.51 27.87 36.08
CA SER A 276 -10.76 28.64 37.07
C SER A 276 -9.32 28.19 37.27
N VAL A 277 -8.96 27.00 36.80
CA VAL A 277 -7.61 26.41 36.94
C VAL A 277 -6.83 26.53 35.63
N GLU A 278 -5.50 26.49 35.73
CA GLU A 278 -4.59 26.62 34.59
C GLU A 278 -4.79 25.50 33.55
N GLU A 279 -5.07 24.28 34.00
CA GLU A 279 -5.34 23.13 33.13
C GLU A 279 -6.61 23.31 32.28
N LEU A 280 -7.49 24.24 32.69
CA LEU A 280 -8.66 24.69 31.95
C LEU A 280 -8.50 26.10 31.36
N GLY A 281 -7.26 26.61 31.29
CA GLY A 281 -6.92 27.87 30.64
C GLY A 281 -7.27 29.13 31.43
N SER A 282 -7.61 29.06 32.71
CA SER A 282 -7.88 30.24 33.56
C SER A 282 -8.88 31.23 32.93
N TRP A 283 -10.02 30.72 32.46
CA TRP A 283 -11.07 31.44 31.73
C TRP A 283 -10.67 32.04 30.37
N ASN A 284 -9.48 31.71 29.84
CA ASN A 284 -9.09 32.05 28.48
C ASN A 284 -9.54 30.97 27.49
N ALA A 285 -10.49 31.30 26.60
CA ALA A 285 -11.02 30.39 25.59
C ALA A 285 -9.97 29.82 24.62
N GLN A 286 -8.91 30.56 24.31
CA GLN A 286 -7.83 30.09 23.44
C GLN A 286 -6.93 29.06 24.14
N ALA A 287 -6.77 29.18 25.46
CA ALA A 287 -6.04 28.22 26.30
C ALA A 287 -6.95 27.10 26.85
N GLY A 288 -8.25 27.15 26.54
CA GLY A 288 -9.23 26.17 26.97
C GLY A 288 -8.98 24.78 26.40
N VAL A 289 -9.47 23.77 27.10
CA VAL A 289 -9.32 22.37 26.72
C VAL A 289 -10.26 22.06 25.55
N LYS A 290 -9.71 22.01 24.34
CA LYS A 290 -10.45 21.63 23.12
C LYS A 290 -11.02 20.21 23.24
N LEU A 291 -12.33 20.08 23.09
CA LEU A 291 -13.02 18.80 23.10
C LEU A 291 -13.04 18.17 21.71
N MET A 292 -13.10 16.85 21.66
CA MET A 292 -13.12 16.08 20.42
C MET A 292 -14.48 15.46 20.20
N ARG A 293 -15.06 15.66 19.01
CA ARG A 293 -16.31 15.03 18.61
C ARG A 293 -16.17 13.51 18.62
N GLN A 294 -17.13 12.83 19.19
CA GLN A 294 -17.23 11.38 19.16
C GLN A 294 -18.37 10.95 18.22
N VAL A 295 -18.39 9.66 17.87
CA VAL A 295 -19.56 9.04 17.25
C VAL A 295 -20.73 9.17 18.25
N GLY A 296 -21.93 9.56 17.79
CA GLY A 296 -23.07 9.82 18.65
C GLY A 296 -23.32 11.26 19.09
N GLY A 297 -22.65 12.22 18.46
CA GLY A 297 -22.99 13.64 18.58
C GLY A 297 -22.56 14.32 19.88
N TYR A 298 -21.87 13.61 20.77
CA TYR A 298 -21.26 14.18 21.98
C TYR A 298 -19.78 14.50 21.78
N TRP A 299 -19.22 15.27 22.70
CA TRP A 299 -17.84 15.74 22.69
C TRP A 299 -17.14 15.28 23.95
N THR A 300 -15.87 14.88 23.86
CA THR A 300 -15.13 14.45 25.05
C THR A 300 -13.68 14.85 25.05
N ARG A 301 -13.10 14.94 26.24
CA ARG A 301 -11.67 15.10 26.47
C ARG A 301 -11.28 14.55 27.83
N ARG A 302 -10.09 13.98 27.92
CA ARG A 302 -9.43 13.65 29.18
C ARG A 302 -8.55 14.82 29.62
N VAL A 303 -8.63 15.17 30.88
CA VAL A 303 -7.87 16.28 31.50
C VAL A 303 -7.52 15.87 32.92
N GLU A 304 -6.31 16.19 33.37
CA GLU A 304 -5.92 16.00 34.75
C GLU A 304 -6.24 17.28 35.52
N LEU A 305 -7.00 17.16 36.61
CA LEU A 305 -7.50 18.30 37.37
C LEU A 305 -7.14 18.18 38.86
N PRO A 306 -6.78 19.29 39.53
CA PRO A 306 -6.49 19.30 40.96
C PRO A 306 -7.79 19.28 41.81
N LEU A 307 -8.64 18.25 41.64
CA LEU A 307 -9.95 18.14 42.30
C LEU A 307 -9.92 18.14 43.83
N HIS A 308 -8.74 18.01 44.44
CA HIS A 308 -8.54 17.98 45.90
C HIS A 308 -8.02 19.30 46.48
N GLU A 309 -7.67 20.28 45.65
CA GLU A 309 -7.06 21.55 46.08
C GLU A 309 -8.07 22.69 46.20
N GLY A 310 -9.30 22.49 45.72
CA GLY A 310 -10.38 23.48 45.82
C GLY A 310 -11.53 23.19 44.87
N GLU A 311 -12.51 24.08 44.88
CA GLU A 311 -13.62 24.04 43.91
C GLU A 311 -13.13 24.49 42.53
N ILE A 312 -13.28 23.61 41.54
CA ILE A 312 -12.95 23.95 40.15
C ILE A 312 -14.23 24.42 39.47
N GLN A 313 -14.24 25.68 39.04
CA GLN A 313 -15.34 26.22 38.25
C GLN A 313 -15.02 26.14 36.77
N CYS A 314 -15.99 25.78 35.93
CA CYS A 314 -15.80 25.72 34.48
C CYS A 314 -17.05 26.09 33.69
N LYS A 315 -16.86 26.35 32.39
CA LYS A 315 -17.92 26.51 31.38
C LYS A 315 -17.50 25.88 30.05
N VAL A 316 -18.49 25.51 29.25
CA VAL A 316 -18.25 25.16 27.85
C VAL A 316 -18.29 26.42 26.99
N VAL A 317 -17.36 26.56 26.05
CA VAL A 317 -17.31 27.66 25.09
C VAL A 317 -17.23 27.09 23.70
N ILE A 318 -18.09 27.51 22.79
CA ILE A 318 -17.94 27.24 21.37
C ILE A 318 -16.91 28.23 20.83
N CYS A 319 -15.80 27.70 20.32
CA CYS A 319 -14.73 28.48 19.71
C CYS A 319 -14.80 28.37 18.19
N ASN A 320 -14.40 29.45 17.51
CA ASN A 320 -14.13 29.48 16.09
C ASN A 320 -12.87 28.67 15.75
N ALA A 321 -12.59 28.51 14.45
CA ALA A 321 -11.43 27.76 13.97
C ALA A 321 -10.07 28.28 14.49
N ASP A 322 -9.99 29.59 14.76
CA ASP A 322 -8.82 30.29 15.29
C ASP A 322 -8.71 30.26 16.83
N GLY A 323 -9.67 29.60 17.51
CA GLY A 323 -9.73 29.50 18.96
C GLY A 323 -10.40 30.70 19.65
N THR A 324 -10.83 31.73 18.91
CA THR A 324 -11.60 32.83 19.49
C THR A 324 -12.98 32.34 19.97
N PRO A 325 -13.50 32.85 21.10
CA PRO A 325 -14.81 32.43 21.60
C PRO A 325 -15.92 32.96 20.69
N ALA A 326 -16.72 32.06 20.14
CA ALA A 326 -17.91 32.38 19.36
C ALA A 326 -19.15 32.49 20.26
N LEU A 327 -19.35 31.51 21.15
CA LEU A 327 -20.51 31.44 22.03
C LEU A 327 -20.14 30.83 23.38
N TRP A 328 -20.39 31.55 24.46
CA TRP A 328 -20.27 31.03 25.82
C TRP A 328 -21.50 30.22 26.20
N GLU A 329 -21.31 29.17 27.00
CA GLU A 329 -22.40 28.42 27.59
C GLU A 329 -23.39 29.37 28.29
N PRO A 330 -24.68 29.32 27.91
CA PRO A 330 -25.67 30.20 28.50
C PRO A 330 -25.94 29.82 29.96
N GLY A 331 -26.36 30.81 30.75
CA GLY A 331 -26.59 30.67 32.18
C GLY A 331 -25.68 31.58 33.01
N THR A 332 -26.21 32.02 34.16
CA THR A 332 -25.52 32.95 35.07
C THR A 332 -24.49 32.25 35.96
N SER A 333 -24.63 30.94 36.19
CA SER A 333 -23.71 30.15 37.01
C SER A 333 -22.63 29.47 36.17
N ASN A 334 -21.46 29.26 36.80
CA ASN A 334 -20.43 28.35 36.32
C ASN A 334 -20.77 26.93 36.79
N ARG A 335 -20.29 25.92 36.06
CA ARG A 335 -20.28 24.53 36.54
C ARG A 335 -19.27 24.44 37.66
N VAL A 336 -19.59 23.69 38.72
CA VAL A 336 -18.62 23.36 39.77
C VAL A 336 -18.32 21.87 39.66
N LEU A 337 -17.06 21.54 39.42
CA LEU A 337 -16.60 20.16 39.30
C LEU A 337 -16.18 19.67 40.68
N HIS A 338 -17.03 18.85 41.29
CA HIS A 338 -16.72 18.17 42.54
C HIS A 338 -16.29 16.72 42.27
N PRO A 339 -15.27 16.21 42.98
CA PRO A 339 -15.00 14.78 42.95
C PRO A 339 -16.27 14.03 43.41
N ALA A 340 -16.55 12.89 42.80
CA ALA A 340 -17.62 12.03 43.26
C ALA A 340 -17.44 11.71 44.75
N PRO A 341 -18.52 11.64 45.54
CA PRO A 341 -18.42 11.31 46.95
C PRO A 341 -17.64 10.02 47.12
N LYS A 342 -16.65 10.04 48.02
CA LYS A 342 -15.85 8.85 48.32
C LYS A 342 -16.80 7.75 48.75
N SER A 343 -16.81 6.63 48.03
CA SER A 343 -17.50 5.43 48.48
C SER A 343 -16.98 5.10 49.89
N ALA A 344 -17.87 4.87 50.85
CA ALA A 344 -17.55 4.65 52.27
C ALA A 344 -16.61 3.45 52.51
N THR A 345 -16.32 2.68 51.48
CA THR A 345 -15.40 1.54 51.45
C THR A 345 -13.92 1.95 51.45
N GLY A 346 -13.46 2.59 52.53
CA GLY A 346 -12.18 2.39 53.23
C GLY A 346 -10.82 2.49 52.52
N GLY A 347 -10.72 2.69 51.22
CA GLY A 347 -9.45 2.84 50.50
C GLY A 347 -9.49 4.04 49.57
N ALA A 348 -8.48 4.90 49.62
CA ALA A 348 -8.26 5.95 48.62
C ALA A 348 -7.78 5.33 47.30
N ALA A 349 -8.57 4.42 46.74
CA ALA A 349 -8.32 3.90 45.41
C ALA A 349 -8.43 5.08 44.43
N ALA A 350 -7.41 5.24 43.58
CA ALA A 350 -7.47 6.22 42.50
C ALA A 350 -8.74 5.97 41.67
N ALA A 351 -9.50 7.03 41.41
CA ALA A 351 -10.70 6.97 40.60
C ALA A 351 -10.59 8.00 39.49
N MET A 352 -10.99 7.61 38.28
CA MET A 352 -11.21 8.55 37.20
C MET A 352 -12.63 9.12 37.35
N HIS A 353 -12.76 10.43 37.37
CA HIS A 353 -14.05 11.09 37.42
C HIS A 353 -14.55 11.40 36.01
N ILE A 354 -15.78 10.99 35.69
CA ILE A 354 -16.42 11.31 34.43
C ILE A 354 -17.49 12.36 34.68
N PHE A 355 -17.25 13.58 34.21
CA PHE A 355 -18.22 14.66 34.28
C PHE A 355 -19.06 14.67 33.02
N VAL A 356 -20.38 14.59 33.18
CA VAL A 356 -21.32 14.70 32.07
C VAL A 356 -21.94 16.09 32.12
N CYS A 357 -21.72 16.88 31.08
CA CYS A 357 -22.18 18.26 30.96
C CYS A 357 -23.20 18.33 29.82
N ARG A 358 -24.41 18.82 30.08
CA ARG A 358 -25.37 19.18 29.02
C ARG A 358 -25.32 20.67 28.75
N TRP A 359 -25.14 21.06 27.49
CA TRP A 359 -25.16 22.47 27.08
C TRP A 359 -26.37 23.19 27.66
N SER A 360 -26.19 24.43 28.11
CA SER A 360 -27.21 25.27 28.74
C SER A 360 -27.68 24.84 30.14
N GLN A 361 -27.10 23.80 30.72
CA GLN A 361 -27.42 23.32 32.07
C GLN A 361 -26.18 23.35 32.99
N PRO A 362 -25.61 24.54 33.29
CA PRO A 362 -24.40 24.64 34.11
C PRO A 362 -24.62 24.19 35.56
N GLY A 363 -25.84 24.31 36.10
CA GLY A 363 -26.18 23.88 37.46
C GLY A 363 -26.25 22.36 37.66
N HIS A 364 -26.08 21.56 36.61
CA HIS A 364 -26.24 20.12 36.69
C HIS A 364 -25.12 19.39 35.93
N THR A 365 -24.14 18.90 36.69
CA THR A 365 -22.96 18.18 36.18
C THR A 365 -22.71 16.92 37.01
N PRO A 366 -23.44 15.81 36.76
CA PRO A 366 -23.23 14.56 37.45
C PRO A 366 -21.83 14.05 37.16
N VAL A 367 -21.31 13.39 38.18
CA VAL A 367 -19.99 12.82 38.17
C VAL A 367 -20.12 11.32 38.39
N VAL A 368 -19.51 10.55 37.50
CA VAL A 368 -19.40 9.10 37.66
C VAL A 368 -17.96 8.77 38.01
N ALA A 369 -17.73 8.27 39.22
CA ALA A 369 -16.43 7.74 39.61
C ALA A 369 -16.23 6.34 39.03
N VAL A 370 -15.06 6.15 38.43
CA VAL A 370 -14.67 4.91 37.78
C VAL A 370 -13.38 4.43 38.44
N PRO A 371 -13.33 3.22 39.03
CA PRO A 371 -12.12 2.72 39.66
C PRO A 371 -10.99 2.62 38.64
N VAL A 372 -9.84 3.15 39.02
CA VAL A 372 -8.61 3.13 38.23
C VAL A 372 -7.59 2.24 38.92
N MET A 373 -6.87 1.46 38.11
CA MET A 373 -5.62 0.86 38.53
C MET A 373 -4.50 1.52 37.74
N HIS A 374 -3.46 2.00 38.42
CA HIS A 374 -2.23 2.37 37.74
C HIS A 374 -1.48 1.10 37.38
N GLU A 375 -0.94 1.03 36.15
CA GLU A 375 0.01 -0.02 35.82
C GLU A 375 1.19 0.06 36.79
N ASP A 376 1.61 -1.10 37.27
CA ASP A 376 2.87 -1.21 37.98
C ASP A 376 3.98 -0.76 37.02
N PRO A 377 4.76 0.30 37.35
CA PRO A 377 5.81 0.80 36.47
C PRO A 377 6.81 -0.30 36.08
N GLY A 378 6.99 -1.32 36.92
CA GLY A 378 7.82 -2.48 36.59
C GLY A 378 7.28 -3.29 35.41
N LYS A 379 5.95 -3.44 35.28
CA LYS A 379 5.33 -4.17 34.17
C LYS A 379 5.38 -3.38 32.86
N GLU A 380 5.24 -2.06 32.93
CA GLU A 380 5.35 -1.20 31.75
C GLU A 380 6.78 -1.26 31.19
N TYR A 381 7.80 -1.19 32.07
CA TYR A 381 9.19 -1.36 31.67
C TYR A 381 9.44 -2.69 30.96
N VAL A 382 8.90 -3.80 31.49
CA VAL A 382 9.00 -5.12 30.84
C VAL A 382 8.33 -5.13 29.46
N LYS A 383 7.12 -4.56 29.32
CA LYS A 383 6.44 -4.45 28.02
C LYS A 383 7.24 -3.62 27.02
N GLN A 384 7.84 -2.51 27.46
CA GLN A 384 8.69 -1.66 26.63
C GLN A 384 9.96 -2.40 26.21
N LEU A 385 10.56 -3.18 27.11
CA LEU A 385 11.69 -4.05 26.81
C LEU A 385 11.32 -5.10 25.75
N ASP A 386 10.19 -5.79 25.91
CA ASP A 386 9.69 -6.78 24.95
C ASP A 386 9.34 -6.17 23.59
N ALA A 387 8.80 -4.95 23.58
CA ALA A 387 8.56 -4.20 22.35
C ALA A 387 9.87 -3.84 21.65
N ALA A 388 10.85 -3.29 22.39
CA ALA A 388 12.17 -2.96 21.86
C ALA A 388 12.91 -4.20 21.34
N GLN A 389 12.82 -5.33 22.05
CA GLN A 389 13.42 -6.60 21.60
C GLN A 389 12.78 -7.10 20.29
N ARG A 390 11.46 -6.98 20.14
CA ARG A 390 10.77 -7.30 18.88
C ARG A 390 11.20 -6.38 17.74
N GLU A 391 11.33 -5.09 18.00
CA GLU A 391 11.80 -4.11 17.00
C GLU A 391 13.24 -4.41 16.57
N ILE A 392 14.14 -4.71 17.52
CA ILE A 392 15.50 -5.18 17.23
C ILE A 392 15.48 -6.45 16.37
N GLY A 393 14.56 -7.39 16.65
CA GLY A 393 14.36 -8.60 15.85
C GLY A 393 14.00 -8.28 14.40
N VAL A 394 13.05 -7.37 14.18
CA VAL A 394 12.64 -6.92 12.83
C VAL A 394 13.80 -6.21 12.12
N MET A 395 14.53 -5.33 12.81
CA MET A 395 15.70 -4.64 12.24
C MET A 395 16.79 -5.63 11.81
N ARG A 396 17.09 -6.67 12.61
CA ARG A 396 18.06 -7.73 12.25
C ARG A 396 17.65 -8.49 10.99
N GLN A 397 16.35 -8.80 10.86
CA GLN A 397 15.82 -9.44 9.65
C GLN A 397 15.98 -8.53 8.42
N ALA A 398 15.67 -7.24 8.55
CA ALA A 398 15.83 -6.26 7.48
C ALA A 398 17.29 -6.11 7.04
N VAL A 399 18.24 -6.03 7.98
CA VAL A 399 19.68 -5.99 7.68
C VAL A 399 20.13 -7.25 6.95
N THR A 400 19.67 -8.43 7.38
CA THR A 400 19.98 -9.71 6.73
C THR A 400 19.43 -9.76 5.30
N ALA A 401 18.20 -9.28 5.09
CA ALA A 401 17.59 -9.20 3.76
C ALA A 401 18.37 -8.23 2.84
N LYS A 402 18.79 -7.07 3.36
CA LYS A 402 19.61 -6.11 2.62
C LYS A 402 20.99 -6.64 2.29
N SER A 403 21.64 -7.36 3.20
CA SER A 403 22.92 -8.03 2.93
C SER A 403 22.82 -9.03 1.78
N ARG A 404 21.75 -9.83 1.73
CA ARG A 404 21.48 -10.74 0.58
C ARG A 404 21.26 -9.99 -0.73
N GLN A 405 20.56 -8.85 -0.68
CA GLN A 405 20.35 -8.00 -1.85
C GLN A 405 21.68 -7.45 -2.39
N CYS A 406 22.58 -7.00 -1.51
CA CYS A 406 23.92 -6.55 -1.90
C CYS A 406 24.72 -7.67 -2.56
N GLN A 407 24.73 -8.88 -1.98
CA GLN A 407 25.42 -10.04 -2.57
C GLN A 407 24.87 -10.41 -3.96
N ALA A 408 23.55 -10.33 -4.15
CA ALA A 408 22.95 -10.56 -5.46
C ALA A 408 23.42 -9.53 -6.50
N LEU A 409 23.41 -8.24 -6.15
CA LEU A 409 23.89 -7.16 -7.03
C LEU A 409 25.38 -7.28 -7.35
N GLU A 410 26.20 -7.69 -6.37
CA GLU A 410 27.63 -7.96 -6.60
C GLU A 410 27.84 -9.11 -7.59
N SER A 411 27.03 -10.17 -7.50
CA SER A 411 27.08 -11.30 -8.43
C SER A 411 26.66 -10.91 -9.86
N GLU A 412 25.64 -10.05 -10.00
CA GLU A 412 25.20 -9.50 -11.29
C GLU A 412 26.26 -8.59 -11.90
N LEU A 413 26.87 -7.70 -11.10
CA LEU A 413 27.98 -6.85 -11.55
C LEU A 413 29.17 -7.69 -12.02
N ALA A 414 29.50 -8.78 -11.30
CA ALA A 414 30.54 -9.71 -11.71
C ALA A 414 30.21 -10.47 -13.00
N ALA A 415 28.93 -10.78 -13.25
CA ALA A 415 28.48 -11.35 -14.52
C ALA A 415 28.56 -10.34 -15.67
N ALA A 416 28.11 -9.11 -15.45
CA ALA A 416 28.19 -8.03 -16.44
C ALA A 416 29.65 -7.75 -16.86
N ARG A 417 30.58 -7.71 -15.90
CA ARG A 417 32.03 -7.56 -16.17
C ARG A 417 32.61 -8.73 -16.98
N ARG A 418 32.08 -9.95 -16.83
CA ARG A 418 32.47 -11.10 -17.66
C ARG A 418 31.95 -10.96 -19.09
N ALA A 419 30.69 -10.57 -19.26
CA ALA A 419 30.10 -10.32 -20.58
C ALA A 419 30.83 -9.18 -21.31
N GLU A 420 31.18 -8.10 -20.62
CA GLU A 420 31.96 -7.00 -21.20
C GLU A 420 33.32 -7.47 -21.74
N ARG A 421 34.05 -8.28 -20.97
CA ARG A 421 35.32 -8.86 -21.43
C ARG A 421 35.12 -9.72 -22.67
N SER A 422 34.10 -10.58 -22.69
CA SER A 422 33.76 -11.40 -23.87
C SER A 422 33.52 -10.55 -25.12
N MET A 423 32.73 -9.47 -25.00
CA MET A 423 32.46 -8.58 -26.14
C MET A 423 33.73 -7.83 -26.60
N ARG A 424 34.61 -7.45 -25.67
CA ARG A 424 35.91 -6.85 -26.05
C ARG A 424 36.76 -7.83 -26.83
N ASP A 425 36.80 -9.10 -26.42
CA ASP A 425 37.53 -10.16 -27.12
C ASP A 425 36.95 -10.38 -28.53
N GLU A 426 35.62 -10.42 -28.67
CA GLU A 426 34.94 -10.49 -29.98
C GLU A 426 35.28 -9.29 -30.88
N VAL A 427 35.25 -8.07 -30.35
CA VAL A 427 35.65 -6.86 -31.10
C VAL A 427 37.10 -6.94 -31.54
N THR A 428 38.01 -7.46 -30.70
CA THR A 428 39.40 -7.67 -31.13
C THR A 428 39.51 -8.74 -32.21
N GLY A 429 38.71 -9.80 -32.15
CA GLY A 429 38.61 -10.82 -33.20
C GLY A 429 38.19 -10.23 -34.55
N LEU A 430 37.08 -9.48 -34.56
CA LEU A 430 36.58 -8.81 -35.77
C LEU A 430 37.59 -7.82 -36.36
N ARG A 431 38.32 -7.07 -35.51
CA ARG A 431 39.40 -6.18 -35.97
C ARG A 431 40.52 -6.94 -36.66
N ASN A 432 40.87 -8.12 -36.16
CA ASN A 432 41.89 -8.97 -36.79
C ASN A 432 41.38 -9.51 -38.13
N GLU A 433 40.12 -9.95 -38.21
CA GLU A 433 39.49 -10.40 -39.46
C GLU A 433 39.47 -9.30 -40.52
N ILE A 434 39.02 -8.09 -40.17
CA ILE A 434 39.07 -6.92 -41.07
C ILE A 434 40.50 -6.67 -41.54
N SER A 435 41.49 -6.77 -40.64
CA SER A 435 42.91 -6.59 -40.99
C SER A 435 43.44 -7.67 -41.93
N MET A 436 42.87 -8.89 -41.91
CA MET A 436 43.19 -9.92 -42.91
C MET A 436 42.51 -9.64 -44.24
N LEU A 437 41.22 -9.31 -44.23
CA LEU A 437 40.47 -8.99 -45.45
C LEU A 437 41.07 -7.80 -46.20
N MET A 438 41.54 -6.75 -45.49
CA MET A 438 42.25 -5.65 -46.15
C MET A 438 43.52 -6.12 -46.86
N ARG A 439 44.30 -7.03 -46.25
CA ARG A 439 45.48 -7.62 -46.89
C ARG A 439 45.11 -8.48 -48.10
N GLU A 440 44.00 -9.21 -48.04
CA GLU A 440 43.51 -9.98 -49.19
C GLU A 440 43.08 -9.06 -50.34
N VAL A 441 42.39 -7.94 -50.04
CA VAL A 441 42.03 -6.93 -51.03
C VAL A 441 43.27 -6.31 -51.66
N GLU A 442 44.28 -5.95 -50.86
CA GLU A 442 45.57 -5.43 -51.36
C GLU A 442 46.26 -6.45 -52.29
N ASN A 443 46.28 -7.74 -51.91
CA ASN A 443 46.84 -8.80 -52.75
C ASN A 443 46.06 -8.96 -54.07
N CYS A 444 44.73 -8.91 -54.03
CA CYS A 444 43.89 -8.95 -55.23
C CYS A 444 44.15 -7.76 -56.14
N GLN A 445 44.25 -6.54 -55.59
CA GLN A 445 44.58 -5.33 -56.35
C GLN A 445 45.96 -5.45 -57.00
N GLN A 446 46.96 -5.96 -56.28
CA GLN A 446 48.30 -6.17 -56.82
C GLN A 446 48.29 -7.23 -57.95
N SER A 447 47.52 -8.30 -57.79
CA SER A 447 47.33 -9.32 -58.83
C SER A 447 46.64 -8.75 -60.07
N GLU A 448 45.63 -7.90 -59.89
CA GLU A 448 44.93 -7.24 -61.00
C GLU A 448 45.86 -6.30 -61.77
N LEU A 449 46.66 -5.50 -61.06
CA LEU A 449 47.67 -4.63 -61.68
C LEU A 449 48.70 -5.43 -62.47
N SER A 450 49.17 -6.57 -61.93
CA SER A 450 50.08 -7.48 -62.65
C SER A 450 49.45 -8.02 -63.93
N ALA A 451 48.19 -8.49 -63.86
CA ALA A 451 47.47 -8.99 -65.02
C ALA A 451 47.26 -7.89 -66.08
N ARG A 452 46.95 -6.65 -65.66
CA ARG A 452 46.83 -5.51 -66.58
C ARG A 452 48.16 -5.19 -67.29
N GLN A 453 49.27 -5.28 -66.58
CA GLN A 453 50.60 -5.11 -67.19
C GLN A 453 50.87 -6.20 -68.23
N GLU A 454 50.56 -7.46 -67.93
CA GLU A 454 50.69 -8.56 -68.90
C GLU A 454 49.81 -8.32 -70.13
N THR A 455 48.56 -7.87 -69.97
CA THR A 455 47.70 -7.56 -71.12
C THR A 455 48.28 -6.44 -72.00
N LEU A 456 48.85 -5.40 -71.41
CA LEU A 456 49.51 -4.33 -72.16
C LEU A 456 50.72 -4.86 -72.95
N THR A 457 51.55 -5.70 -72.33
CA THR A 457 52.70 -6.31 -73.06
C THR A 457 52.27 -7.23 -74.20
N LEU A 458 51.14 -7.93 -74.04
CA LEU A 458 50.57 -8.76 -75.10
C LEU A 458 49.98 -7.92 -76.24
N GLU A 459 49.31 -6.81 -75.91
CA GLU A 459 48.81 -5.86 -76.92
C GLU A 459 49.95 -5.24 -77.72
N GLU A 460 51.02 -4.80 -77.07
CA GLU A 460 52.25 -4.33 -77.72
C GLU A 460 52.80 -5.38 -78.69
N ARG A 461 52.95 -6.63 -78.23
CA ARG A 461 53.43 -7.73 -79.07
C ARG A 461 52.50 -8.05 -80.25
N MET A 462 51.18 -7.96 -80.06
CA MET A 462 50.23 -8.14 -81.16
C MET A 462 50.30 -7.00 -82.16
N ASN A 463 50.51 -5.76 -81.71
CA ASN A 463 50.71 -4.61 -82.59
C ASN A 463 52.00 -4.74 -83.38
N GLU A 464 53.12 -5.12 -82.75
CA GLU A 464 54.38 -5.41 -83.45
C GLU A 464 54.19 -6.49 -84.52
N MET A 465 53.45 -7.55 -84.20
CA MET A 465 53.14 -8.62 -85.15
C MET A 465 52.25 -8.14 -86.29
N ARG A 466 51.26 -7.27 -85.99
CA ARG A 466 50.39 -6.65 -86.99
C ARG A 466 51.19 -5.77 -87.95
N GLU A 467 52.04 -4.89 -87.42
CA GLU A 467 52.94 -4.04 -88.21
C GLU A 467 53.85 -4.89 -89.10
N HIS A 468 54.41 -5.98 -88.55
CA HIS A 468 55.20 -6.93 -89.33
C HIS A 468 54.40 -7.57 -90.48
N TYR A 469 53.14 -7.98 -90.24
CA TYR A 469 52.29 -8.52 -91.30
C TYR A 469 51.87 -7.46 -92.32
N GLU A 470 51.62 -6.21 -91.91
CA GLU A 470 51.33 -5.11 -92.83
C GLU A 470 52.51 -4.84 -93.77
N VAL A 471 53.75 -4.90 -93.26
CA VAL A 471 54.96 -4.83 -94.08
C VAL A 471 55.04 -6.01 -95.06
N GLN A 472 54.68 -7.22 -94.65
CA GLN A 472 54.65 -8.37 -95.56
C GLN A 472 53.56 -8.24 -96.63
N ILE A 473 52.37 -7.78 -96.27
CA ILE A 473 51.25 -7.56 -97.20
C ILE A 473 51.65 -6.53 -98.24
N THR A 474 52.16 -5.36 -97.82
CA THR A 474 52.63 -4.31 -98.75
C THR A 474 53.75 -4.79 -99.67
N PHE A 475 54.67 -5.62 -99.17
CA PHE A 475 55.69 -6.27 -100.00
C PHE A 475 55.07 -7.20 -101.05
N LEU A 476 54.10 -8.03 -100.67
CA LEU A 476 53.41 -8.94 -101.58
C LEU A 476 52.56 -8.20 -102.60
N GLU A 477 51.88 -7.13 -102.21
CA GLU A 477 51.13 -6.24 -103.11
C GLU A 477 52.05 -5.61 -104.16
N SER A 478 53.20 -5.06 -103.74
CA SER A 478 54.21 -4.55 -104.67
C SER A 478 54.72 -5.62 -105.65
N LYS A 479 54.89 -6.86 -105.18
CA LYS A 479 55.26 -8.00 -106.03
C LYS A 479 54.17 -8.40 -107.01
N LEU A 480 52.90 -8.35 -106.59
CA LEU A 480 51.76 -8.59 -107.46
C LEU A 480 51.65 -7.51 -108.53
N GLU A 481 51.84 -6.23 -108.19
CA GLU A 481 51.88 -5.14 -109.17
C GLU A 481 53.01 -5.32 -110.20
N GLU A 482 54.19 -5.77 -109.77
CA GLU A 482 55.31 -6.10 -110.66
C GLU A 482 54.94 -7.26 -111.61
N MET A 483 54.30 -8.30 -111.08
CA MET A 483 53.80 -9.43 -111.89
C MET A 483 52.71 -9.00 -112.87
N ASP A 484 51.73 -8.20 -112.45
CA ASP A 484 50.66 -7.69 -113.30
C ASP A 484 51.21 -6.79 -114.42
N ALA A 485 52.22 -5.97 -114.11
CA ALA A 485 52.94 -5.19 -115.12
C ALA A 485 53.63 -6.11 -116.14
N ALA A 486 54.27 -7.19 -115.69
CA ALA A 486 54.89 -8.19 -116.57
C ALA A 486 53.86 -8.95 -117.43
N VAL A 487 52.72 -9.34 -116.85
CA VAL A 487 51.60 -9.98 -117.56
C VAL A 487 51.03 -9.03 -118.61
N THR A 488 50.86 -7.75 -118.27
CA THR A 488 50.36 -6.73 -119.21
C THR A 488 51.34 -6.56 -120.36
N GLN A 489 52.65 -6.54 -120.10
CA GLN A 489 53.68 -6.52 -121.16
C GLN A 489 53.63 -7.77 -122.05
N LEU A 490 53.43 -8.95 -121.47
CA LEU A 490 53.26 -10.21 -122.21
C LEU A 490 51.97 -10.24 -123.04
N GLN A 491 50.86 -9.73 -122.50
CA GLN A 491 49.60 -9.59 -123.22
C GLN A 491 49.72 -8.57 -124.36
N GLU A 492 50.42 -7.46 -124.16
CA GLU A 492 50.71 -6.47 -125.19
C GLU A 492 51.63 -7.07 -126.29
N GLN A 493 52.62 -7.89 -125.91
CA GLN A 493 53.42 -8.69 -126.85
C GLN A 493 52.55 -9.69 -127.64
N ALA A 494 51.62 -10.39 -126.99
CA ALA A 494 50.70 -11.31 -127.64
C ALA A 494 49.71 -10.59 -128.58
N ARG A 495 49.26 -9.39 -128.20
CA ARG A 495 48.38 -8.54 -129.01
C ARG A 495 49.10 -8.01 -130.27
N ARG A 496 50.41 -7.80 -130.20
CA ARG A 496 51.26 -7.44 -131.36
C ARG A 496 51.53 -8.61 -132.32
N GLN A 497 51.23 -9.85 -131.94
CA GLN A 497 51.48 -11.05 -132.77
C GLN A 497 50.22 -11.67 -133.39
N SER A 498 49.03 -11.10 -133.19
CA SER A 498 47.78 -11.70 -133.69
C SER A 498 47.01 -10.80 -134.66
N PRO A 499 47.08 -11.05 -135.99
CA PRO A 499 46.23 -10.41 -136.99
C PRO A 499 44.87 -11.12 -137.10
N ASN A 500 43.80 -10.32 -137.21
CA ASN A 500 42.47 -10.63 -137.78
C ASN A 500 41.75 -11.93 -137.39
N GLY A 501 40.53 -11.80 -136.83
CA GLY A 501 39.52 -12.85 -136.99
C GLY A 501 38.36 -12.83 -135.99
N TYR A 502 37.26 -12.16 -136.36
CA TYR A 502 35.88 -12.67 -136.43
C TYR A 502 35.31 -13.67 -135.38
N VAL A 503 34.01 -13.45 -135.11
CA VAL A 503 32.91 -14.41 -134.80
C VAL A 503 32.30 -14.37 -133.38
N THR A 504 31.05 -13.91 -133.39
CA THR A 504 29.83 -14.19 -132.59
C THR A 504 29.80 -15.39 -131.63
N ALA A 505 29.11 -15.26 -130.48
CA ALA A 505 28.13 -16.24 -130.00
C ALA A 505 27.32 -15.77 -128.78
N ASN A 506 26.00 -15.88 -128.89
CA ASN A 506 25.00 -15.92 -127.82
C ASN A 506 25.26 -17.08 -126.84
N GLY A 507 24.91 -16.91 -125.57
CA GLY A 507 24.92 -17.99 -124.58
C GLY A 507 24.10 -17.69 -123.32
N ASN A 508 22.81 -18.02 -123.35
CA ASN A 508 21.87 -18.09 -122.24
C ASN A 508 22.22 -19.23 -121.24
N GLY A 509 21.94 -19.04 -119.94
CA GLY A 509 21.91 -20.08 -118.89
C GLY A 509 22.07 -19.45 -117.50
N ASN A 510 21.10 -19.28 -116.60
CA ASN A 510 19.94 -20.04 -116.09
C ASN A 510 20.28 -21.05 -114.95
N GLY A 511 19.60 -20.89 -113.80
CA GLY A 511 19.56 -21.80 -112.62
C GLY A 511 20.63 -21.51 -111.55
N ASN A 512 20.43 -21.57 -110.23
CA ASN A 512 19.40 -22.03 -109.27
C ASN A 512 19.78 -21.34 -107.91
N GLY A 513 18.93 -21.01 -106.94
CA GLY A 513 17.86 -21.78 -106.30
C GLY A 513 18.20 -22.00 -104.81
N ASN A 514 17.22 -21.75 -103.92
CA ASN A 514 17.13 -21.96 -102.45
C ASN A 514 17.58 -20.78 -101.58
N GLY A 515 16.75 -20.11 -100.77
CA GLY A 515 15.42 -20.43 -100.26
C GLY A 515 15.47 -21.51 -99.18
N HIS A 516 15.45 -21.16 -97.88
CA HIS A 516 14.52 -21.78 -96.92
C HIS A 516 14.51 -21.16 -95.52
N HIS A 517 13.28 -21.02 -95.02
CA HIS A 517 12.85 -20.79 -93.65
C HIS A 517 13.20 -21.93 -92.68
N SER A 518 13.38 -21.61 -91.39
CA SER A 518 12.85 -22.31 -90.20
C SER A 518 13.31 -21.49 -88.96
N SER A 519 12.54 -21.06 -87.96
CA SER A 519 11.38 -21.59 -87.23
C SER A 519 11.53 -23.02 -86.73
N SER A 520 12.06 -23.19 -85.52
CA SER A 520 11.79 -24.30 -84.57
C SER A 520 12.46 -23.90 -83.25
N SER A 521 11.74 -23.51 -82.19
CA SER A 521 11.07 -24.39 -81.23
C SER A 521 11.92 -25.57 -80.76
N ASN A 522 12.27 -25.54 -79.46
CA ASN A 522 12.31 -26.63 -78.48
C ASN A 522 13.17 -26.11 -77.31
N GLY A 523 12.67 -25.89 -76.09
CA GLY A 523 11.59 -26.60 -75.42
C GLY A 523 12.03 -28.00 -75.05
N HIS A 524 12.82 -28.14 -73.98
CA HIS A 524 12.94 -29.28 -73.03
C HIS A 524 14.03 -28.88 -72.01
N HIS A 525 13.72 -28.57 -70.74
CA HIS A 525 13.41 -29.52 -69.67
C HIS A 525 14.31 -30.76 -69.65
N ASN A 526 15.35 -30.69 -68.82
CA ASN A 526 15.86 -31.77 -67.97
C ASN A 526 16.56 -31.06 -66.80
N GLY A 527 16.19 -31.19 -65.53
CA GLY A 527 15.55 -32.34 -64.90
C GLY A 527 16.62 -33.32 -64.40
N ASN A 528 17.35 -32.94 -63.35
CA ASN A 528 18.00 -33.83 -62.39
C ASN A 528 18.22 -32.99 -61.12
N GLY A 529 17.59 -33.21 -59.97
CA GLY A 529 16.95 -34.44 -59.48
C GLY A 529 17.94 -35.27 -58.67
N ASN A 530 18.33 -34.78 -57.49
CA ASN A 530 18.72 -35.56 -56.31
C ASN A 530 18.52 -34.61 -55.10
N GLY A 531 17.61 -34.81 -54.15
CA GLY A 531 16.88 -36.01 -53.79
C GLY A 531 17.56 -36.74 -52.63
N ASN A 532 17.49 -36.17 -51.42
CA ASN A 532 17.42 -36.87 -50.14
C ASN A 532 17.06 -35.79 -49.08
N GLY A 533 15.91 -35.76 -48.42
CA GLY A 533 14.87 -36.78 -48.26
C GLY A 533 15.06 -37.59 -46.99
N ASN A 534 14.86 -36.97 -45.82
CA ASN A 534 14.11 -37.51 -44.67
C ASN A 534 14.20 -36.50 -43.51
N GLY A 535 13.12 -36.10 -42.84
CA GLY A 535 11.74 -36.55 -42.91
C GLY A 535 11.10 -36.24 -41.57
N ASN A 536 9.90 -35.63 -41.65
CA ASN A 536 8.73 -35.96 -40.83
C ASN A 536 8.83 -35.85 -39.31
N HIS A 537 7.80 -35.45 -38.57
CA HIS A 537 6.38 -35.15 -38.73
C HIS A 537 6.01 -34.72 -37.28
N GLN A 538 4.93 -34.06 -36.90
CA GLN A 538 3.62 -33.82 -37.47
C GLN A 538 2.94 -32.90 -36.47
N SER A 539 2.07 -32.04 -36.98
CA SER A 539 0.71 -31.79 -36.47
C SER A 539 0.57 -31.26 -35.02
N GLU A 540 -0.38 -30.39 -34.72
CA GLU A 540 -1.71 -30.36 -35.26
C GLU A 540 -2.38 -29.04 -34.85
N LYS A 541 -3.39 -28.70 -35.64
CA LYS A 541 -4.53 -27.87 -35.28
C LYS A 541 -4.95 -28.13 -33.82
N SER A 542 -5.50 -27.12 -33.14
CA SER A 542 -6.96 -27.06 -32.96
C SER A 542 -7.43 -26.11 -31.85
N ILE A 543 -8.51 -25.40 -32.18
CA ILE A 543 -9.76 -25.28 -31.43
C ILE A 543 -9.78 -24.43 -30.14
N SER A 544 -10.76 -23.51 -30.14
CA SER A 544 -11.25 -22.69 -29.04
C SER A 544 -12.13 -23.49 -28.05
N ARG A 545 -12.55 -22.83 -26.96
CA ARG A 545 -13.56 -23.24 -25.93
C ARG A 545 -12.97 -23.98 -24.72
N SER A 546 -12.84 -23.33 -23.57
CA SER A 546 -13.86 -22.98 -22.56
C SER A 546 -14.21 -24.15 -21.63
N SER A 547 -13.82 -23.96 -20.35
CA SER A 547 -14.41 -24.41 -19.07
C SER A 547 -15.01 -25.82 -18.96
N TRP A 548 -14.76 -26.49 -17.83
CA TRP A 548 -15.76 -26.76 -16.77
C TRP A 548 -15.10 -27.58 -15.65
N ARG A 549 -15.31 -27.09 -14.41
CA ARG A 549 -15.01 -27.64 -13.08
C ARG A 549 -13.55 -27.71 -12.61
#